data_AF-A0A317E7S8-F1
#
_entry.id   AF-A0A317E7S8-F1
#
_cell.length_a   1.000
_cell.length_b   1.000
_cell.length_c   1.000
_cell.angle_alpha   90.00
_cell.angle_beta   90.00
_cell.angle_gamma   90.00
#
_symmetry.space_group_name_H-M   'P 1'
#
loop_
_entity.id
_entity.type
_entity.pdbx_description
1 polymer ?
#
loop_
_entity_poly.entity_id
_entity_poly.type
_entity_poly.pdbx_seq_one_letter_code
_entity_poly.pdbx_strand_id
1 'polypeptide(L)' 'MLLGISIVGALAALVLGALGAMAAGAASGVAIGGKDLGRDLAAFMGGFYGPLAGVPGVVIALVVLALIL' A
#
# COMPACT_ATOMS: atom_id res chain seq x y z
N MET A 1 3.83 24.06 -11.78
CA MET A 1 3.73 22.64 -12.22
C MET A 1 4.98 21.96 -11.68
N LEU A 2 4.86 21.02 -10.74
CA LEU A 2 6.02 20.37 -10.13
C LEU A 2 6.41 19.05 -10.86
N LEU A 3 5.49 18.44 -11.63
CA LEU A 3 5.65 17.07 -12.15
C LEU A 3 4.94 16.79 -13.51
N GLY A 4 4.53 17.81 -14.27
CA GLY A 4 3.66 17.63 -15.46
C GLY A 4 2.21 17.21 -15.14
N ILE A 5 1.96 16.68 -13.94
CA ILE A 5 0.64 16.47 -13.34
C ILE A 5 0.25 17.64 -12.43
N SER A 6 -1.05 17.94 -12.35
CA SER A 6 -1.58 18.95 -11.43
C SER A 6 -1.44 18.49 -9.97
N ILE A 7 -1.45 19.44 -9.02
CA ILE A 7 -1.41 19.12 -7.57
C ILE A 7 -2.55 18.16 -7.17
N VAL A 8 -3.73 18.35 -7.79
CA VAL A 8 -4.90 17.49 -7.60
C VAL A 8 -4.63 16.09 -8.11
N GLY A 9 -3.98 15.95 -9.28
CA GLY A 9 -3.60 14.64 -9.82
C GLY A 9 -2.55 13.93 -8.97
N ALA A 10 -1.57 14.66 -8.42
CA ALA A 10 -0.58 14.09 -7.51
C ALA A 10 -1.21 13.57 -6.21
N LEU A 11 -2.14 14.34 -5.62
CA LEU A 11 -2.90 13.91 -4.44
C LEU A 11 -3.77 12.69 -4.74
N ALA A 12 -4.45 12.66 -5.89
CA ALA A 12 -5.24 11.51 -6.31
C ALA A 12 -4.38 10.25 -6.46
N ALA A 13 -3.20 10.36 -7.08
CA ALA A 13 -2.26 9.25 -7.23
C ALA A 13 -1.75 8.73 -5.88
N LEU A 14 -1.44 9.62 -4.93
CA LEU A 14 -1.02 9.23 -3.58
C LEU A 14 -2.12 8.45 -2.85
N VAL A 15 -3.36 8.95 -2.89
CA VAL A 15 -4.51 8.31 -2.24
C VAL A 15 -4.81 6.95 -2.87
N LEU A 16 -4.89 6.88 -4.21
CA LEU A 16 -5.17 5.63 -4.92
C LEU A 16 -4.04 4.60 -4.74
N GLY A 17 -2.78 5.03 -4.76
CA GLY A 17 -1.64 4.17 -4.50
C GLY A 17 -1.63 3.63 -3.07
N ALA A 18 -1.90 4.48 -2.08
CA ALA A 18 -1.99 4.07 -0.68
C ALA A 18 -3.13 3.07 -0.45
N LEU A 19 -4.32 3.33 -1.02
CA LEU A 19 -5.46 2.42 -0.93
C LEU A 19 -5.17 1.07 -1.62
N GLY A 20 -4.55 1.10 -2.80
CA GLY A 20 -4.16 -0.11 -3.52
C GLY A 20 -3.14 -0.95 -2.75
N ALA A 21 -2.12 -0.31 -2.17
CA ALA A 21 -1.12 -0.99 -1.36
C ALA A 21 -1.71 -1.57 -0.06
N MET A 22 -2.63 -0.86 0.59
CA MET A 22 -3.35 -1.37 1.76
C MET A 22 -4.23 -2.57 1.41
N ALA A 23 -4.98 -2.51 0.31
CA ALA A 23 -5.82 -3.61 -0.13
C ALA A 23 -5.00 -4.85 -0.51
N ALA A 24 -3.90 -4.66 -1.24
CA ALA A 24 -2.99 -5.75 -1.61
C ALA A 24 -2.27 -6.36 -0.39
N GLY A 25 -1.81 -5.52 0.54
CA GLY A 25 -1.22 -5.96 1.80
C GLY A 25 -2.23 -6.74 2.65
N ALA A 26 -3.46 -6.24 2.79
CA ALA A 26 -4.49 -6.93 3.55
C ALA A 26 -4.88 -8.27 2.91
N ALA A 27 -5.08 -8.31 1.60
CA ALA A 27 -5.41 -9.55 0.89
C ALA A 27 -4.29 -10.60 1.02
N SER A 28 -3.02 -10.19 0.89
CA SER A 28 -1.89 -11.08 1.09
C SER A 28 -1.75 -11.55 2.54
N GLY A 29 -1.96 -10.67 3.53
CA GLY A 29 -1.96 -11.03 4.94
C GLY A 29 -3.04 -12.05 5.31
N VAL A 30 -4.26 -11.89 4.77
CA VAL A 30 -5.34 -12.89 4.94
C VAL A 30 -4.99 -14.19 4.23
N ALA A 31 -4.47 -14.14 3.01
CA ALA A 31 -4.13 -15.33 2.23
C ALA A 31 -2.95 -16.13 2.82
N ILE A 32 -2.04 -15.48 3.55
CA ILE A 32 -0.92 -16.11 4.25
C ILE A 32 -1.36 -16.62 5.63
N GLY A 33 -2.03 -15.77 6.43
CA GLY A 33 -2.50 -16.15 7.77
C GLY A 33 -3.64 -17.17 7.77
N GLY A 34 -4.48 -17.18 6.73
CA GLY A 34 -5.64 -18.08 6.62
C GLY A 34 -5.29 -19.55 6.46
N LYS A 35 -4.05 -19.86 6.07
CA LYS A 35 -3.57 -21.22 5.81
C LYS A 35 -3.26 -21.96 7.11
N ASP A 36 -2.67 -21.24 8.06
CA ASP A 36 -2.00 -21.83 9.21
C ASP A 36 -2.61 -21.42 10.55
N LEU A 37 -3.28 -20.26 10.61
CA LEU A 37 -3.65 -19.59 11.86
C LEU A 37 -5.18 -19.52 12.11
N GLY A 38 -6.00 -19.91 11.13
CA GLY A 38 -7.46 -19.86 11.22
C GLY A 38 -8.07 -18.50 10.84
N ARG A 39 -9.40 -18.46 10.73
CA ARG A 39 -10.14 -17.39 10.02
C ARG A 39 -10.04 -16.02 10.71
N ASP A 40 -10.14 -15.98 12.04
CA ASP A 40 -10.10 -14.73 12.81
C ASP A 40 -8.67 -14.16 12.87
N LEU A 41 -7.68 -15.04 13.00
CA LEU A 41 -6.28 -14.65 13.11
C LEU A 41 -5.72 -14.22 11.74
N ALA A 42 -6.26 -14.78 10.64
CA ALA A 42 -6.01 -14.29 9.28
C ALA A 42 -6.56 -12.88 9.04
N ALA A 43 -7.73 -12.55 9.59
CA ALA A 43 -8.28 -11.21 9.51
C ALA A 43 -7.41 -10.19 10.25
N PHE A 44 -6.88 -10.55 11.42
CA PHE A 44 -5.87 -9.74 12.12
C PHE A 44 -4.58 -9.57 11.31
N MET A 45 -4.10 -10.63 10.65
CA MET A 45 -2.93 -10.54 9.78
C MET A 45 -3.17 -9.62 8.58
N GLY A 46 -4.33 -9.69 7.93
CA GLY A 46 -4.71 -8.75 6.88
C GLY A 46 -4.74 -7.29 7.36
N GLY A 47 -5.32 -7.05 8.54
CA GLY A 47 -5.38 -5.72 9.14
C GLY A 47 -4.01 -5.09 9.39
N PHE A 48 -3.01 -5.89 9.78
CA PHE A 48 -1.64 -5.42 9.97
C PHE A 48 -0.85 -5.29 8.65
N TYR A 49 -0.98 -6.25 7.74
CA TYR A 49 -0.21 -6.27 6.49
C TYR A 49 -0.62 -5.16 5.51
N GLY A 50 -1.86 -4.66 5.57
CA GLY A 50 -2.30 -3.53 4.73
C GLY A 50 -1.44 -2.27 4.95
N PRO A 51 -1.44 -1.68 6.15
CA PRO A 51 -0.57 -0.54 6.47
C PRO A 51 0.92 -0.85 6.32
N LEU A 52 1.35 -2.06 6.71
CA LEU A 52 2.74 -2.52 6.58
C LEU A 52 3.23 -2.61 5.14
N ALA A 53 2.36 -2.93 4.18
CA ALA A 53 2.69 -2.87 2.75
C ALA A 53 2.56 -1.44 2.20
N GLY A 54 1.58 -0.68 2.69
CA GLY A 54 1.29 0.69 2.27
C GLY A 54 2.44 1.67 2.54
N VAL A 55 2.96 1.70 3.77
CA VAL A 55 4.01 2.65 4.17
C VAL A 55 5.31 2.47 3.36
N PRO A 56 5.96 1.29 3.32
CA PRO A 56 7.15 1.10 2.53
C PRO A 56 6.88 1.21 1.02
N GLY A 57 5.70 0.81 0.54
CA GLY A 57 5.32 0.99 -0.86
C GLY A 57 5.32 2.47 -1.27
N VAL A 58 4.71 3.34 -0.46
CA VAL A 58 4.70 4.80 -0.67
C VAL A 58 6.12 5.38 -0.54
N VAL A 59 6.89 4.98 0.48
CA VAL A 59 8.27 5.45 0.66
C VAL A 59 9.16 5.07 -0.52
N ILE A 60 9.12 3.81 -0.97
CA ILE A 60 9.90 3.34 -2.13
C ILE A 60 9.47 4.08 -3.39
N ALA A 61 8.16 4.26 -3.61
CA ALA A 61 7.66 5.02 -4.75
C ALA A 61 8.18 6.47 -4.75
N LEU A 62 8.21 7.13 -3.59
CA LEU A 62 8.76 8.48 -3.45
C LEU A 62 10.28 8.52 -3.70
N VAL A 63 11.03 7.54 -3.19
CA VAL A 63 12.49 7.43 -3.43
C VAL A 63 12.77 7.21 -4.91
N VAL A 64 12.07 6.28 -5.56
CA VAL A 64 12.23 6.01 -7.01
C VAL A 64 11.88 7.26 -7.81
N LEU A 65 10.79 7.95 -7.45
CA LEU A 65 10.42 9.20 -8.10
C LEU A 65 11.51 10.27 -7.95
N ALA A 66 12.13 10.38 -6.77
CA ALA A 66 13.23 11.31 -6.51
C ALA A 66 14.56 10.94 -7.17
N LEU A 67 14.73 9.71 -7.65
CA LEU A 67 15.92 9.27 -8.40
C LEU A 67 15.75 9.39 -9.92
N ILE A 68 14.51 9.38 -10.40
CA ILE A 68 14.17 9.53 -11.82
C ILE A 68 14.06 11.01 -12.22
N LEU A 69 13.68 11.87 -11.28
CA LEU A 69 13.66 13.34 -11.41
C LEU A 69 14.99 13.96 -11.01
#